data_AF-A0A536PWD0-F1
#
_entry.id   AF-A0A536PWD0-F1
#
_cell.length_a   1.000
_cell.length_b   1.000
_cell.length_c   1.000
_cell.angle_alpha   90.00
_cell.angle_beta   90.00
_cell.angle_gamma   90.00
#
_symmetry.space_group_name_H-M   'P 1'
#
loop_
_entity.id
_entity.type
_entity.pdbx_description
1 polymer ?
#
loop_
_entity_poly.entity_id
_entity_poly.type
_entity_poly.pdbx_seq_one_letter_code
_entity_poly.pdbx_strand_id
1 'polypeptide(L)'
;MKSRLGVDVVDSCGQVELHGLQVSMLGVVRALRPLFFIAAIVFACTTHRIETPTAQSPTTSPSLKPAVSASVFDAARAKAHVDYLADPARGGRYSGSAGYLEAATYVADRFREIGLEPAGDGGTFFQHFTMPIVDLTAMSVLATGEKAYRPRVDFTESVGGRSGSGSVEAEIAVVGGAARSGGQNDFAGANVRGKIALITGPGAPGGASVVESAYQEGAAAVLVIGGATLRYSFAPRFQTATIPTLVITEDVANELMAPSGKKVSDERAAVQARRSDPAAPLSGFDVPAGVRVSVSLTAVHDVDAINVVGLLR
;
A
#
# COMPACT_ATOMS: atom_id res chain seq x y z
N MET A 1 72.05 -5.79 -2.88
CA MET A 1 71.56 -4.67 -2.04
C MET A 1 70.25 -5.15 -1.38
N LYS A 2 69.91 -4.92 -0.09
CA LYS A 2 69.68 -3.65 0.65
C LYS A 2 68.65 -2.75 -0.06
N SER A 3 67.55 -2.27 0.52
CA SER A 3 66.91 -2.38 1.88
C SER A 3 65.38 -2.16 1.73
N ARG A 4 64.43 -2.62 2.56
CA ARG A 4 64.09 -2.31 3.99
C ARG A 4 63.94 -0.79 4.27
N LEU A 5 62.96 -0.27 5.02
CA LEU A 5 61.80 -0.83 5.79
C LEU A 5 60.47 -0.16 5.28
N GLY A 6 59.30 -0.03 5.95
CA GLY A 6 58.81 -0.32 7.31
C GLY A 6 57.32 0.08 7.52
N VAL A 7 56.81 0.06 8.76
CA VAL A 7 55.41 0.35 9.21
C VAL A 7 55.47 1.00 10.61
N ASP A 8 54.48 1.81 11.02
CA ASP A 8 54.06 1.89 12.45
C ASP A 8 52.68 2.56 12.66
N VAL A 9 52.10 2.38 13.86
CA VAL A 9 50.77 2.87 14.32
C VAL A 9 50.93 3.61 15.65
N VAL A 10 50.18 4.70 15.87
CA VAL A 10 50.06 5.36 17.19
C VAL A 10 48.60 5.81 17.45
N ASP A 11 48.14 5.65 18.69
CA ASP A 11 46.85 6.05 19.23
C ASP A 11 47.07 6.97 20.46
N SER A 12 46.21 7.99 20.68
CA SER A 12 46.24 8.81 21.90
C SER A 12 44.98 9.68 22.12
N CYS A 13 44.15 9.21 23.04
CA CYS A 13 43.22 9.93 23.95
C CYS A 13 43.36 11.46 24.13
N GLY A 14 42.21 12.16 24.30
CA GLY A 14 42.15 13.49 24.96
C GLY A 14 40.79 14.22 24.89
N GLN A 15 40.01 14.22 25.98
CA GLN A 15 38.87 15.14 26.22
C GLN A 15 39.21 16.16 27.33
N VAL A 16 38.79 17.43 27.18
CA VAL A 16 38.54 18.38 28.30
C VAL A 16 37.43 19.37 27.90
N GLU A 17 36.39 19.53 28.73
CA GLU A 17 35.49 20.69 28.73
C GLU A 17 36.01 21.79 29.67
N LEU A 18 35.59 23.06 29.51
CA LEU A 18 35.32 23.93 30.66
C LEU A 18 34.51 25.20 30.33
N HIS A 19 33.74 25.61 31.33
CA HIS A 19 32.73 26.68 31.42
C HIS A 19 33.12 28.09 30.92
N GLY A 20 32.09 28.90 30.58
CA GLY A 20 32.21 30.34 30.29
C GLY A 20 31.82 31.25 31.46
N LEU A 21 31.71 32.57 31.20
CA LEU A 21 31.27 33.58 32.18
C LEU A 21 30.56 34.78 31.50
N GLN A 22 29.65 35.44 32.21
CA GLN A 22 28.99 36.69 31.77
C GLN A 22 29.74 37.94 32.28
N VAL A 23 29.63 39.05 31.54
CA VAL A 23 29.59 40.41 32.11
C VAL A 23 28.55 41.25 31.36
N SER A 24 27.81 42.10 32.06
CA SER A 24 26.94 43.15 31.52
C SER A 24 27.28 44.48 32.20
N MET A 25 27.24 45.60 31.47
CA MET A 25 27.39 46.93 32.05
C MET A 25 26.64 47.99 31.23
N LEU A 26 26.25 49.10 31.87
CA LEU A 26 25.13 49.94 31.43
C LEU A 26 25.47 51.45 31.39
N GLY A 27 25.24 52.08 30.23
CA GLY A 27 25.19 53.55 30.07
C GLY A 27 26.55 54.27 29.95
N VAL A 28 26.61 55.60 29.68
CA VAL A 28 25.52 56.53 29.28
C VAL A 28 26.12 57.84 28.70
N VAL A 29 25.50 58.45 27.65
CA VAL A 29 25.61 59.90 27.26
C VAL A 29 27.00 60.38 26.71
N ARG A 30 27.17 61.30 25.72
CA ARG A 30 26.27 62.20 24.95
C ARG A 30 26.79 62.51 23.52
N ALA A 31 25.85 62.77 22.60
CA ALA A 31 25.85 63.71 21.47
C ALA A 31 27.08 63.96 20.56
N LEU A 32 26.84 63.86 19.24
CA LEU A 32 27.14 64.90 18.24
C LEU A 32 26.14 64.79 17.06
N ARG A 33 25.82 65.92 16.40
CA ARG A 33 24.93 65.98 15.21
C ARG A 33 25.76 65.92 13.92
N PRO A 34 25.24 65.35 12.83
CA PRO A 34 25.01 66.21 11.66
C PRO A 34 23.72 65.92 10.85
N LEU A 35 23.54 66.81 9.86
CA LEU A 35 22.47 67.02 8.87
C LEU A 35 21.71 65.78 8.35
N PHE A 36 20.38 65.95 8.20
CA PHE A 36 19.56 65.17 7.26
C PHE A 36 19.68 65.73 5.84
N PHE A 37 19.94 64.87 4.86
CA PHE A 37 19.57 65.11 3.46
C PHE A 37 18.33 64.29 3.13
N ILE A 38 17.27 64.94 2.65
CA ILE A 38 16.02 64.27 2.27
C ILE A 38 16.05 63.98 0.77
N ALA A 39 16.19 62.70 0.41
CA ALA A 39 15.94 62.22 -0.94
C ALA A 39 14.46 61.77 -1.06
N ALA A 40 13.64 62.56 -1.74
CA ALA A 40 12.21 62.27 -1.89
C ALA A 40 11.96 61.21 -2.98
N ILE A 41 11.87 59.94 -2.59
CA ILE A 41 11.37 58.88 -3.47
C ILE A 41 9.83 59.00 -3.52
N VAL A 42 9.31 59.40 -4.68
CA VAL A 42 7.86 59.44 -4.94
C VAL A 42 7.35 58.01 -5.12
N PHE A 43 6.89 57.40 -4.04
CA PHE A 43 6.24 56.09 -4.08
C PHE A 43 4.82 56.25 -4.64
N ALA A 44 4.64 55.95 -5.93
CA ALA A 44 3.35 56.01 -6.60
C ALA A 44 2.44 54.87 -6.10
N CYS A 45 1.64 55.15 -5.06
CA CYS A 45 0.62 54.24 -4.52
C CYS A 45 -0.52 54.00 -5.54
N THR A 46 -0.25 53.17 -6.54
CA THR A 46 -1.28 52.60 -7.41
C THR A 46 -2.11 51.61 -6.59
N THR A 47 -3.28 52.05 -6.16
CA THR A 47 -4.25 51.23 -5.40
C THR A 47 -4.87 50.18 -6.30
N HIS A 48 -4.14 49.10 -6.55
CA HIS A 48 -4.66 47.92 -7.23
C HIS A 48 -5.82 47.34 -6.42
N ARG A 49 -7.05 47.61 -6.87
CA ARG A 49 -8.23 46.93 -6.37
C ARG A 49 -8.11 45.45 -6.75
N ILE A 50 -7.94 44.60 -5.74
CA ILE A 50 -8.29 43.19 -5.89
C ILE A 50 -9.82 43.16 -5.96
N GLU A 51 -10.36 43.11 -7.17
CA GLU A 51 -11.78 42.85 -7.35
C GLU A 51 -12.04 41.40 -6.93
N THR A 52 -12.79 41.22 -5.85
CA THR A 52 -13.27 39.91 -5.43
C THR A 52 -14.11 39.32 -6.58
N PRO A 53 -13.79 38.12 -7.09
CA PRO A 53 -14.55 37.53 -8.18
C PRO A 53 -16.03 37.44 -7.83
N THR A 54 -16.87 38.21 -8.52
CA THR A 54 -18.33 38.13 -8.35
C THR A 54 -18.76 36.70 -8.62
N ALA A 55 -19.38 36.05 -7.63
CA ALA A 55 -19.87 34.69 -7.77
C ALA A 55 -20.93 34.64 -8.87
N GLN A 56 -20.51 34.25 -10.08
CA GLN A 56 -21.41 34.07 -11.20
C GLN A 56 -22.39 32.95 -10.84
N SER A 57 -23.68 33.25 -10.89
CA SER A 57 -24.72 32.23 -10.74
C SER A 57 -24.45 31.12 -11.76
N PRO A 58 -24.59 29.83 -11.39
CA PRO A 58 -24.16 28.73 -12.24
C PRO A 58 -24.87 28.81 -13.60
N THR A 59 -24.10 29.11 -14.65
CA THR A 59 -24.61 29.12 -16.03
C THR A 59 -25.28 27.77 -16.27
N THR A 60 -26.56 27.79 -16.61
CA THR A 60 -27.31 26.59 -16.94
C THR A 60 -26.60 25.89 -18.08
N SER A 61 -25.95 24.76 -17.78
CA SER A 61 -25.32 23.92 -18.80
C SER A 61 -26.39 23.59 -19.84
N PRO A 62 -26.10 23.70 -21.15
CA PRO A 62 -27.09 23.44 -22.18
C PRO A 62 -27.58 22.00 -22.00
N SER A 63 -28.84 21.87 -21.60
CA SER A 63 -29.45 20.56 -21.37
C SER A 63 -29.53 19.85 -22.71
N LEU A 64 -28.58 18.93 -22.93
CA LEU A 64 -28.62 17.99 -24.05
C LEU A 64 -29.95 17.26 -23.95
N LYS A 65 -30.86 17.57 -24.87
CA LYS A 65 -32.09 16.80 -25.05
C LYS A 65 -31.65 15.33 -25.21
N PRO A 66 -32.25 14.36 -24.50
CA PRO A 66 -31.92 12.96 -24.67
C PRO A 66 -32.35 12.50 -26.07
N ALA A 67 -31.45 12.68 -27.04
CA ALA A 67 -31.69 12.53 -28.47
C ALA A 67 -31.55 11.08 -28.97
N VAL A 68 -31.61 10.13 -28.05
CA VAL A 68 -31.83 8.71 -28.32
C VAL A 68 -32.94 8.27 -27.36
N SER A 69 -34.04 7.75 -27.90
CA SER A 69 -34.99 6.98 -27.11
C SER A 69 -34.29 5.69 -26.68
N ALA A 70 -33.85 5.63 -25.42
CA ALA A 70 -33.08 4.51 -24.89
C ALA A 70 -33.82 3.20 -25.16
N SER A 71 -33.26 2.38 -26.06
CA SER A 71 -33.84 1.09 -26.43
C SER A 71 -34.00 0.23 -25.17
N VAL A 72 -35.13 -0.47 -25.05
CA VAL A 72 -35.37 -1.42 -23.95
C VAL A 72 -34.14 -2.33 -23.78
N PHE A 73 -33.70 -2.51 -22.53
CA PHE A 73 -32.48 -3.25 -22.23
C PHE A 73 -32.55 -4.67 -22.77
N ASP A 74 -31.60 -5.00 -23.65
CA ASP A 74 -31.47 -6.30 -24.30
C ASP A 74 -30.51 -7.19 -23.49
N ALA A 75 -31.09 -8.03 -22.65
CA ALA A 75 -30.34 -8.96 -21.80
C ALA A 75 -29.55 -10.01 -22.61
N ALA A 76 -30.01 -10.38 -23.81
CA ALA A 76 -29.31 -11.35 -24.65
C ALA A 76 -28.06 -10.72 -25.28
N ARG A 77 -28.17 -9.50 -25.82
CA ARG A 77 -27.02 -8.73 -26.33
C ARG A 77 -26.02 -8.38 -25.23
N ALA A 78 -26.51 -7.98 -24.05
CA ALA A 78 -25.66 -7.74 -22.89
C ALA A 78 -24.89 -9.00 -22.47
N LYS A 79 -25.55 -10.16 -22.43
CA LYS A 79 -24.90 -11.45 -22.16
C LYS A 79 -23.89 -11.83 -23.24
N ALA A 80 -24.15 -11.58 -24.52
CA ALA A 80 -23.20 -11.87 -25.59
C ALA A 80 -21.87 -11.10 -25.44
N HIS A 81 -21.89 -9.86 -24.95
CA HIS A 81 -20.67 -9.11 -24.61
C HIS A 81 -19.92 -9.74 -23.42
N VAL A 82 -20.63 -10.16 -22.37
CA VAL A 82 -20.03 -10.84 -21.21
C VAL A 82 -19.41 -12.17 -21.61
N ASP A 83 -20.12 -12.97 -22.38
CA ASP A 83 -19.66 -14.28 -22.87
C ASP A 83 -18.42 -14.13 -23.75
N TYR A 84 -18.39 -13.15 -24.67
CA TYR A 84 -17.19 -12.88 -25.46
C TYR A 84 -15.99 -12.47 -24.59
N LEU A 85 -16.19 -11.58 -23.62
CA LEU A 85 -15.10 -11.03 -22.80
C LEU A 85 -14.57 -12.05 -21.77
N ALA A 86 -15.43 -12.94 -21.27
CA ALA A 86 -15.10 -13.94 -20.24
C ALA A 86 -14.77 -15.34 -20.80
N ASP A 87 -14.79 -15.51 -22.11
CA ASP A 87 -14.43 -16.74 -22.83
C ASP A 87 -13.02 -17.25 -22.43
N PRO A 88 -12.87 -18.52 -22.02
CA PRO A 88 -11.57 -19.12 -21.68
C PRO A 88 -10.48 -18.97 -22.75
N ALA A 89 -10.84 -18.84 -24.04
CA ALA A 89 -9.87 -18.67 -25.12
C ALA A 89 -9.04 -17.38 -25.02
N ARG A 90 -9.52 -16.36 -24.28
CA ARG A 90 -8.78 -15.10 -24.02
C ARG A 90 -7.73 -15.31 -22.92
N GLY A 91 -7.81 -16.39 -22.13
CA GLY A 91 -6.93 -16.66 -20.98
C GLY A 91 -7.10 -15.71 -19.77
N GLY A 92 -7.88 -14.65 -19.90
CA GLY A 92 -8.05 -13.58 -18.91
C GLY A 92 -8.04 -12.21 -19.58
N ARG A 93 -7.99 -11.15 -18.77
CA ARG A 93 -7.89 -9.75 -19.23
C ARG A 93 -7.01 -8.92 -18.29
N TYR A 94 -5.85 -9.47 -17.93
CA TYR A 94 -4.86 -8.78 -17.10
C TYR A 94 -4.09 -7.76 -17.97
N SER A 95 -3.73 -6.58 -17.46
CA SER A 95 -3.01 -5.57 -18.24
C SER A 95 -1.74 -6.15 -18.89
N GLY A 96 -1.46 -5.78 -20.14
CA GLY A 96 -0.35 -6.35 -20.92
C GLY A 96 -0.55 -7.78 -21.46
N SER A 97 -1.60 -8.51 -21.07
CA SER A 97 -1.86 -9.86 -21.59
C SER A 97 -2.55 -9.87 -22.96
N ALA A 98 -2.38 -10.95 -23.73
CA ALA A 98 -3.01 -11.10 -25.05
C ALA A 98 -4.54 -10.95 -25.02
N GLY A 99 -5.23 -11.61 -24.07
CA GLY A 99 -6.67 -11.49 -23.92
C GLY A 99 -7.17 -10.11 -23.49
N TYR A 100 -6.30 -9.29 -22.89
CA TYR A 100 -6.59 -7.88 -22.63
C TYR A 100 -6.51 -7.04 -23.90
N LEU A 101 -5.55 -7.29 -24.78
CA LEU A 101 -5.49 -6.68 -26.11
C LEU A 101 -6.70 -7.08 -26.96
N GLU A 102 -7.06 -8.38 -27.00
CA GLU A 102 -8.27 -8.87 -27.69
C GLU A 102 -9.55 -8.19 -27.18
N ALA A 103 -9.68 -8.05 -25.85
CA ALA A 103 -10.79 -7.35 -25.24
C ALA A 103 -10.82 -5.85 -25.56
N ALA A 104 -9.66 -5.18 -25.60
CA ALA A 104 -9.55 -3.78 -26.00
C ALA A 104 -9.98 -3.59 -27.46
N THR A 105 -9.50 -4.45 -28.38
CA THR A 105 -9.93 -4.46 -29.79
C THR A 105 -11.44 -4.68 -29.91
N TYR A 106 -12.01 -5.65 -29.18
CA TYR A 106 -13.45 -5.92 -29.22
C TYR A 106 -14.29 -4.70 -28.78
N VAL A 107 -13.89 -4.00 -27.72
CA VAL A 107 -14.59 -2.78 -27.26
C VAL A 107 -14.43 -1.64 -28.28
N ALA A 108 -13.24 -1.46 -28.87
CA ALA A 108 -13.02 -0.47 -29.94
C ALA A 108 -13.89 -0.76 -31.18
N ASP A 109 -14.09 -2.04 -31.51
CA ASP A 109 -14.98 -2.43 -32.61
C ASP A 109 -16.46 -2.19 -32.26
N ARG A 110 -16.90 -2.48 -31.03
CA ARG A 110 -18.26 -2.11 -30.57
C ARG A 110 -18.45 -0.58 -30.60
N PHE A 111 -17.44 0.20 -30.22
CA PHE A 111 -17.48 1.66 -30.27
C PHE A 111 -17.61 2.19 -31.71
N ARG A 112 -16.90 1.58 -32.66
CA ARG A 112 -17.02 1.90 -34.09
C ARG A 112 -18.39 1.52 -34.66
N GLU A 113 -18.93 0.37 -34.29
CA GLU A 113 -20.26 -0.10 -34.72
C GLU A 113 -21.40 0.85 -34.30
N ILE A 114 -21.30 1.46 -33.10
CA ILE A 114 -22.29 2.44 -32.61
C ILE A 114 -21.97 3.88 -33.04
N GLY A 115 -20.96 4.09 -33.89
CA GLY A 115 -20.64 5.39 -34.48
C GLY A 115 -19.86 6.37 -33.60
N LEU A 116 -19.16 5.91 -32.56
CA LEU A 116 -18.23 6.79 -31.82
C LEU A 116 -17.01 7.14 -32.68
N GLU A 117 -16.51 8.36 -32.52
CA GLU A 117 -15.23 8.75 -33.10
C GLU A 117 -14.06 8.30 -32.21
N PRO A 118 -12.91 7.89 -32.79
CA PRO A 118 -11.72 7.55 -32.02
C PRO A 118 -11.14 8.77 -31.28
N ALA A 119 -10.78 8.58 -30.01
CA ALA A 119 -10.27 9.66 -29.14
C ALA A 119 -9.05 9.24 -28.29
N GLY A 120 -8.35 8.18 -28.70
CA GLY A 120 -7.04 7.77 -28.19
C GLY A 120 -5.87 8.24 -29.06
N ASP A 121 -4.72 7.61 -28.88
CA ASP A 121 -3.46 8.00 -29.49
C ASP A 121 -3.49 7.84 -31.01
N GLY A 122 -2.85 8.78 -31.72
CA GLY A 122 -2.75 8.76 -33.18
C GLY A 122 -4.08 8.84 -33.95
N GLY A 123 -5.20 9.15 -33.28
CA GLY A 123 -6.54 9.05 -33.86
C GLY A 123 -7.10 7.62 -33.89
N THR A 124 -6.62 6.75 -33.01
CA THR A 124 -7.18 5.41 -32.76
C THR A 124 -8.15 5.43 -31.57
N PHE A 125 -8.81 4.31 -31.27
CA PHE A 125 -9.58 4.15 -30.02
C PHE A 125 -8.70 3.83 -28.81
N PHE A 126 -7.38 3.64 -28.99
CA PHE A 126 -6.48 3.13 -27.95
C PHE A 126 -5.66 4.26 -27.35
N GLN A 127 -5.74 4.46 -26.04
CA GLN A 127 -4.81 5.30 -25.28
C GLN A 127 -3.88 4.38 -24.50
N HIS A 128 -2.61 4.39 -24.85
CA HIS A 128 -1.56 3.57 -24.25
C HIS A 128 -0.97 4.26 -23.02
N PHE A 129 -0.66 3.47 -21.99
CA PHE A 129 0.05 3.94 -20.81
C PHE A 129 0.89 2.83 -20.17
N THR A 130 2.08 3.19 -19.71
CA THR A 130 2.97 2.28 -18.99
C THR A 130 2.42 1.98 -17.60
N MET A 131 2.35 0.69 -17.24
CA MET A 131 1.85 0.23 -15.96
C MET A 131 2.85 -0.74 -15.29
N PRO A 132 3.44 -0.39 -14.13
CA PRO A 132 4.34 -1.30 -13.42
C PRO A 132 3.54 -2.42 -12.75
N ILE A 133 3.97 -3.68 -12.94
CA ILE A 133 3.34 -4.89 -12.40
C ILE A 133 4.38 -5.84 -11.78
N VAL A 134 3.87 -6.90 -11.15
CA VAL A 134 4.61 -8.12 -10.82
C VAL A 134 3.71 -9.33 -11.06
N ASP A 135 4.31 -10.41 -11.56
CA ASP A 135 3.64 -11.71 -11.72
C ASP A 135 4.12 -12.72 -10.67
N LEU A 136 3.29 -13.72 -10.40
CA LEU A 136 3.73 -14.91 -9.67
C LEU A 136 4.62 -15.78 -10.56
N THR A 137 5.87 -16.01 -10.15
CA THR A 137 6.78 -16.96 -10.81
C THR A 137 6.53 -18.42 -10.39
N ALA A 138 5.86 -18.62 -9.26
CA ALA A 138 5.33 -19.90 -8.79
C ALA A 138 4.04 -19.66 -7.99
N MET A 139 3.20 -20.69 -7.84
CA MET A 139 2.03 -20.58 -6.96
C MET A 139 2.46 -20.44 -5.50
N SER A 140 1.85 -19.46 -4.82
CA SER A 140 2.02 -19.20 -3.38
C SER A 140 1.79 -20.47 -2.55
N VAL A 141 2.58 -20.67 -1.48
CA VAL A 141 2.52 -21.86 -0.62
C VAL A 141 2.10 -21.46 0.79
N LEU A 142 1.14 -22.21 1.34
CA LEU A 142 0.85 -22.31 2.77
C LEU A 142 0.75 -23.79 3.12
N ALA A 143 1.55 -24.26 4.08
CA ALA A 143 1.53 -25.65 4.54
C ALA A 143 1.92 -25.78 6.01
N THR A 144 1.47 -26.86 6.67
CA THR A 144 1.83 -27.23 8.05
C THR A 144 2.07 -28.74 8.13
N GLY A 145 3.30 -29.15 8.43
CA GLY A 145 3.71 -30.55 8.29
C GLY A 145 3.43 -31.09 6.88
N GLU A 146 2.67 -32.18 6.79
CA GLU A 146 2.24 -32.79 5.52
C GLU A 146 1.02 -32.09 4.87
N LYS A 147 0.29 -31.25 5.60
CA LYS A 147 -0.91 -30.58 5.07
C LYS A 147 -0.54 -29.35 4.25
N ALA A 148 -0.79 -29.40 2.95
CA ALA A 148 -0.83 -28.22 2.09
C ALA A 148 -2.25 -27.63 2.01
N TYR A 149 -2.35 -26.31 1.99
CA TYR A 149 -3.59 -25.57 1.74
C TYR A 149 -3.73 -25.23 0.25
N ARG A 150 -4.95 -24.95 -0.22
CA ARG A 150 -5.23 -24.64 -1.63
C ARG A 150 -5.16 -23.13 -1.90
N PRO A 151 -4.27 -22.67 -2.81
CA PRO A 151 -4.26 -21.29 -3.25
C PRO A 151 -5.62 -20.88 -3.85
N ARG A 152 -6.03 -19.65 -3.59
CA ARG A 152 -7.24 -18.97 -4.09
C ARG A 152 -8.57 -19.62 -3.66
N VAL A 153 -8.53 -20.52 -2.68
CA VAL A 153 -9.69 -21.10 -1.99
C VAL A 153 -9.52 -21.02 -0.48
N ASP A 154 -8.38 -21.47 0.03
CA ASP A 154 -8.08 -21.51 1.47
C ASP A 154 -7.28 -20.27 1.91
N PHE A 155 -6.46 -19.73 0.99
CA PHE A 155 -5.68 -18.50 1.15
C PHE A 155 -5.36 -17.83 -0.19
N THR A 156 -4.90 -16.57 -0.20
CA THR A 156 -4.35 -15.87 -1.38
C THR A 156 -3.15 -15.00 -1.01
N GLU A 157 -2.25 -14.76 -1.94
CA GLU A 157 -1.18 -13.75 -1.82
C GLU A 157 -1.73 -12.35 -1.52
N SER A 158 -0.99 -11.59 -0.68
CA SER A 158 -1.08 -10.14 -0.56
C SER A 158 0.19 -9.54 -1.17
N VAL A 159 0.05 -8.50 -1.99
CA VAL A 159 1.17 -7.88 -2.72
C VAL A 159 1.07 -6.36 -2.65
N GLY A 160 2.17 -5.70 -2.26
CA GLY A 160 2.28 -4.24 -2.12
C GLY A 160 2.60 -3.80 -0.69
N GLY A 161 3.19 -2.61 -0.55
CA GLY A 161 3.69 -2.11 0.73
C GLY A 161 4.81 -3.01 1.27
N ARG A 162 4.56 -3.62 2.44
CA ARG A 162 5.49 -4.54 3.09
C ARG A 162 5.33 -5.99 2.60
N SER A 163 4.21 -6.29 1.94
CA SER A 163 3.89 -7.62 1.41
C SER A 163 4.58 -7.84 0.06
N GLY A 164 5.45 -8.85 -0.06
CA GLY A 164 6.20 -9.12 -1.28
C GLY A 164 6.76 -10.55 -1.36
N SER A 165 7.84 -10.74 -2.13
CA SER A 165 8.49 -12.05 -2.27
C SER A 165 9.18 -12.51 -0.99
N GLY A 166 9.18 -13.82 -0.76
CA GLY A 166 9.99 -14.47 0.26
C GLY A 166 9.49 -15.88 0.59
N SER A 167 10.29 -16.62 1.36
CA SER A 167 9.93 -17.96 1.83
C SER A 167 10.44 -18.16 3.25
N VAL A 168 9.61 -18.70 4.13
CA VAL A 168 9.95 -19.02 5.52
C VAL A 168 9.26 -20.31 5.95
N GLU A 169 9.88 -21.03 6.88
CA GLU A 169 9.25 -22.10 7.65
C GLU A 169 9.56 -21.85 9.13
N ALA A 170 8.53 -21.53 9.92
CA ALA A 170 8.68 -21.09 11.31
C ALA A 170 7.39 -21.32 12.10
N GLU A 171 7.48 -21.14 13.43
CA GLU A 171 6.31 -21.12 14.33
C GLU A 171 5.42 -19.90 14.10
N ILE A 172 4.17 -19.97 14.57
CA ILE A 172 3.24 -18.84 14.58
C ILE A 172 3.35 -18.06 15.90
N ALA A 173 3.29 -16.73 15.78
CA ALA A 173 2.95 -15.81 16.86
C ALA A 173 1.57 -15.21 16.56
N VAL A 174 0.56 -15.44 17.41
CA VAL A 174 -0.75 -14.78 17.32
C VAL A 174 -0.64 -13.41 17.98
N VAL A 175 -1.07 -12.37 17.27
CA VAL A 175 -0.78 -10.96 17.62
C VAL A 175 -2.02 -10.06 17.57
N GLY A 176 -3.21 -10.64 17.78
CA GLY A 176 -4.47 -9.91 17.80
C GLY A 176 -4.70 -9.04 16.56
N GLY A 177 -4.89 -7.73 16.79
CA GLY A 177 -5.03 -6.72 15.75
C GLY A 177 -3.74 -6.01 15.34
N ALA A 178 -2.57 -6.48 15.80
CA ALA A 178 -1.25 -5.91 15.58
C ALA A 178 -1.10 -4.42 16.00
N ALA A 179 -1.91 -3.95 16.96
CA ALA A 179 -1.80 -2.59 17.48
C ALA A 179 -0.51 -2.40 18.31
N ARG A 180 0.23 -1.33 18.00
CA ARG A 180 1.46 -0.91 18.72
C ARG A 180 1.47 0.57 19.14
N SER A 181 0.34 1.25 18.96
CA SER A 181 0.16 2.69 19.15
C SER A 181 -0.99 2.98 20.13
N GLY A 182 -1.11 4.23 20.60
CA GLY A 182 -2.22 4.64 21.47
C GLY A 182 -2.27 3.90 22.83
N GLY A 183 -1.12 3.42 23.34
CA GLY A 183 -1.03 2.61 24.55
C GLY A 183 -1.39 1.13 24.36
N GLN A 184 -1.78 0.71 23.17
CA GLN A 184 -2.07 -0.69 22.84
C GLN A 184 -0.80 -1.45 22.46
N ASN A 185 -0.77 -2.74 22.78
CA ASN A 185 0.31 -3.66 22.42
C ASN A 185 -0.26 -5.07 22.23
N ASP A 186 -0.92 -5.33 21.09
CA ASP A 186 -1.56 -6.62 20.80
C ASP A 186 -0.52 -7.77 20.64
N PHE A 187 0.76 -7.41 20.50
CA PHE A 187 1.90 -8.32 20.46
C PHE A 187 2.34 -8.82 21.85
N ALA A 188 1.88 -8.20 22.94
CA ALA A 188 2.25 -8.62 24.29
C ALA A 188 1.76 -10.05 24.58
N GLY A 189 2.68 -10.94 24.95
CA GLY A 189 2.42 -12.36 25.22
C GLY A 189 2.91 -13.32 24.13
N ALA A 190 3.22 -12.82 22.93
CA ALA A 190 3.84 -13.56 21.84
C ALA A 190 5.31 -13.16 21.61
N ASN A 191 6.11 -14.06 21.01
CA ASN A 191 7.47 -13.78 20.56
C ASN A 191 7.54 -13.78 19.02
N VAL A 192 7.28 -12.62 18.41
CA VAL A 192 7.14 -12.45 16.96
C VAL A 192 8.47 -12.61 16.19
N ARG A 193 9.62 -12.41 16.84
CA ARG A 193 10.90 -12.25 16.16
C ARG A 193 11.34 -13.54 15.45
N GLY A 194 11.35 -13.50 14.11
CA GLY A 194 11.63 -14.66 13.26
C GLY A 194 10.44 -15.61 13.05
N LYS A 195 9.27 -15.33 13.66
CA LYS A 195 8.04 -16.11 13.53
C LYS A 195 7.12 -15.56 12.45
N ILE A 196 6.07 -16.32 12.17
CA ILE A 196 4.97 -15.93 11.29
C ILE A 196 3.89 -15.24 12.15
N ALA A 197 3.62 -13.96 11.91
CA ALA A 197 2.62 -13.22 12.67
C ALA A 197 1.21 -13.53 12.13
N LEU A 198 0.35 -14.14 12.94
CA LEU A 198 -1.07 -14.37 12.63
C LEU A 198 -1.92 -13.24 13.23
N ILE A 199 -2.51 -12.45 12.34
CA ILE A 199 -3.29 -11.25 12.66
C ILE A 199 -4.77 -11.59 12.55
N THR A 200 -5.38 -11.89 13.70
CA THR A 200 -6.78 -12.32 13.86
C THR A 200 -7.76 -11.15 13.83
N GLY A 201 -7.29 -9.95 14.16
CA GLY A 201 -8.08 -8.73 14.27
C GLY A 201 -8.83 -8.59 15.61
N PRO A 202 -9.74 -7.61 15.73
CA PRO A 202 -9.93 -6.50 14.80
C PRO A 202 -8.68 -5.62 14.72
N GLY A 203 -8.39 -5.04 13.55
CA GLY A 203 -7.17 -4.23 13.34
C GLY A 203 -7.04 -3.03 14.28
N ALA A 204 -5.83 -2.46 14.34
CA ALA A 204 -5.53 -1.29 15.17
C ALA A 204 -6.44 -0.07 14.84
N PRO A 205 -6.92 0.69 15.85
CA PRO A 205 -7.65 1.92 15.63
C PRO A 205 -6.87 2.92 14.75
N GLY A 206 -7.57 3.64 13.88
CA GLY A 206 -6.96 4.57 12.92
C GLY A 206 -6.41 3.94 11.65
N GLY A 207 -6.51 2.62 11.47
CA GLY A 207 -6.20 1.97 10.18
C GLY A 207 -4.70 1.83 9.87
N ALA A 208 -3.86 1.70 10.90
CA ALA A 208 -2.43 1.44 10.73
C ALA A 208 -2.16 0.12 9.97
N SER A 209 -1.07 0.07 9.21
CA SER A 209 -0.68 -1.13 8.46
C SER A 209 -0.23 -2.24 9.42
N VAL A 210 -1.10 -3.24 9.62
CA VAL A 210 -0.84 -4.40 10.49
C VAL A 210 0.38 -5.21 10.05
N VAL A 211 0.66 -5.26 8.73
CA VAL A 211 1.85 -5.92 8.16
C VAL A 211 3.13 -5.13 8.47
N GLU A 212 3.07 -3.80 8.46
CA GLU A 212 4.20 -2.94 8.87
C GLU A 212 4.50 -3.13 10.36
N SER A 213 3.47 -3.10 11.22
CA SER A 213 3.65 -3.31 12.66
C SER A 213 4.25 -4.67 12.99
N ALA A 214 3.79 -5.75 12.33
CA ALA A 214 4.37 -7.07 12.48
C ALA A 214 5.84 -7.14 12.00
N TYR A 215 6.17 -6.52 10.86
CA TYR A 215 7.54 -6.43 10.35
C TYR A 215 8.48 -5.69 11.33
N GLN A 216 8.03 -4.58 11.94
CA GLN A 216 8.84 -3.81 12.89
C GLN A 216 9.11 -4.56 14.21
N GLU A 217 8.18 -5.41 14.66
CA GLU A 217 8.42 -6.36 15.77
C GLU A 217 9.27 -7.58 15.36
N GLY A 218 9.61 -7.71 14.06
CA GLY A 218 10.54 -8.70 13.53
C GLY A 218 9.90 -9.97 12.96
N ALA A 219 8.64 -9.91 12.53
CA ALA A 219 7.98 -11.03 11.84
C ALA A 219 8.69 -11.38 10.52
N ALA A 220 8.88 -12.68 10.27
CA ALA A 220 9.47 -13.19 9.03
C ALA A 220 8.42 -13.37 7.90
N ALA A 221 7.15 -13.49 8.26
CA ALA A 221 6.00 -13.49 7.36
C ALA A 221 4.73 -13.07 8.11
N VAL A 222 3.65 -12.77 7.39
CA VAL A 222 2.37 -12.37 7.97
C VAL A 222 1.21 -13.18 7.38
N LEU A 223 0.30 -13.62 8.25
CA LEU A 223 -1.00 -14.20 7.88
C LEU A 223 -2.11 -13.26 8.38
N VAL A 224 -3.00 -12.81 7.51
CA VAL A 224 -4.12 -11.93 7.85
C VAL A 224 -5.43 -12.64 7.55
N ILE A 225 -6.41 -12.61 8.46
CA ILE A 225 -7.70 -13.24 8.21
C ILE A 225 -8.53 -12.39 7.23
N GLY A 226 -9.09 -13.02 6.20
CA GLY A 226 -9.97 -12.39 5.22
C GLY A 226 -10.56 -13.38 4.21
N GLY A 227 -11.12 -12.84 3.12
CA GLY A 227 -11.58 -13.66 2.00
C GLY A 227 -10.40 -14.08 1.11
N ALA A 228 -10.26 -15.38 0.85
CA ALA A 228 -9.21 -15.95 0.00
C ALA A 228 -9.42 -15.75 -1.52
N THR A 229 -10.48 -15.06 -1.93
CA THR A 229 -10.64 -14.60 -3.32
C THR A 229 -9.62 -13.50 -3.64
N LEU A 230 -8.98 -13.60 -4.80
CA LEU A 230 -8.02 -12.60 -5.31
C LEU A 230 -8.52 -11.16 -5.13
N ARG A 231 -7.74 -10.36 -4.39
CA ARG A 231 -7.89 -8.90 -4.32
C ARG A 231 -6.71 -8.26 -5.05
N TYR A 232 -6.97 -7.80 -6.28
CA TYR A 232 -5.93 -7.26 -7.16
C TYR A 232 -5.34 -5.95 -6.62
N SER A 233 -4.02 -5.95 -6.38
CA SER A 233 -3.22 -4.72 -6.24
C SER A 233 -2.79 -4.24 -7.62
N PHE A 234 -3.33 -3.09 -8.06
CA PHE A 234 -3.12 -2.54 -9.41
C PHE A 234 -1.74 -1.86 -9.61
N ALA A 235 -0.96 -1.64 -8.55
CA ALA A 235 0.40 -1.11 -8.63
C ALA A 235 1.28 -1.64 -7.47
N PRO A 236 2.43 -2.27 -7.74
CA PRO A 236 3.32 -2.84 -6.72
C PRO A 236 4.18 -1.76 -6.06
N ARG A 237 3.56 -0.90 -5.24
CA ARG A 237 4.26 0.08 -4.40
C ARG A 237 4.92 -0.62 -3.20
N PHE A 238 6.04 -1.31 -3.43
CA PHE A 238 6.81 -1.95 -2.37
C PHE A 238 7.61 -0.95 -1.53
N GLN A 239 7.91 -1.32 -0.28
CA GLN A 239 9.00 -0.75 0.51
C GLN A 239 10.31 -1.51 0.22
N THR A 240 11.46 -0.90 0.53
CA THR A 240 12.80 -1.42 0.21
C THR A 240 13.10 -2.84 0.71
N ALA A 241 12.41 -3.27 1.77
CA ALA A 241 12.41 -4.65 2.25
C ALA A 241 10.96 -5.12 2.36
N THR A 242 10.69 -6.36 1.97
CA THR A 242 9.35 -6.97 2.04
C THR A 242 9.42 -8.34 2.70
N ILE A 243 8.27 -8.84 3.15
CA ILE A 243 8.08 -10.19 3.69
C ILE A 243 6.87 -10.84 3.03
N PRO A 244 6.83 -12.18 2.87
CA PRO A 244 5.70 -12.85 2.26
C PRO A 244 4.47 -12.72 3.18
N THR A 245 3.35 -12.31 2.59
CA THR A 245 2.10 -12.09 3.32
C THR A 245 0.95 -12.78 2.60
N LEU A 246 0.15 -13.55 3.33
CA LEU A 246 -1.02 -14.24 2.81
C LEU A 246 -2.29 -13.78 3.53
N VAL A 247 -3.38 -13.65 2.78
CA VAL A 247 -4.73 -13.54 3.33
C VAL A 247 -5.30 -14.96 3.43
N ILE A 248 -5.63 -15.41 4.64
CA ILE A 248 -6.16 -16.76 4.90
C ILE A 248 -7.64 -16.69 5.31
N THR A 249 -8.40 -17.76 5.05
CA THR A 249 -9.76 -17.87 5.60
C THR A 249 -9.74 -18.04 7.13
N GLU A 250 -10.86 -17.74 7.78
CA GLU A 250 -11.00 -17.92 9.23
C GLU A 250 -10.96 -19.39 9.66
N ASP A 251 -11.41 -20.31 8.81
CA ASP A 251 -11.29 -21.76 9.07
C ASP A 251 -9.82 -22.19 9.11
N VAL A 252 -9.01 -21.76 8.13
CA VAL A 252 -7.55 -22.01 8.11
C VAL A 252 -6.88 -21.40 9.34
N ALA A 253 -7.25 -20.18 9.74
CA ALA A 253 -6.71 -19.57 10.95
C ALA A 253 -7.05 -20.39 12.21
N ASN A 254 -8.30 -20.86 12.33
CA ASN A 254 -8.72 -21.71 13.45
C ASN A 254 -8.02 -23.08 13.46
N GLU A 255 -7.72 -23.67 12.30
CA GLU A 255 -6.92 -24.90 12.23
C GLU A 255 -5.47 -24.66 12.64
N LEU A 256 -4.82 -23.60 12.14
CA LEU A 256 -3.44 -23.24 12.48
C LEU A 256 -3.30 -22.88 13.97
N MET A 257 -4.34 -22.30 14.57
CA MET A 257 -4.39 -21.99 16.01
C MET A 257 -4.73 -23.21 16.89
N ALA A 258 -5.26 -24.31 16.32
CA ALA A 258 -5.81 -25.43 17.10
C ALA A 258 -4.88 -26.03 18.18
N PRO A 259 -3.54 -26.13 18.00
CA PRO A 259 -2.64 -26.62 19.05
C PRO A 259 -2.61 -25.77 20.32
N SER A 260 -3.09 -24.52 20.27
CA SER A 260 -3.23 -23.64 21.45
C SER A 260 -4.53 -23.85 22.23
N GLY A 261 -5.48 -24.63 21.70
CA GLY A 261 -6.83 -24.78 22.24
C GLY A 261 -7.75 -23.55 22.04
N LYS A 262 -7.25 -22.44 21.47
CA LYS A 262 -8.00 -21.21 21.21
C LYS A 262 -8.53 -21.12 19.78
N LYS A 263 -9.62 -20.38 19.60
CA LYS A 263 -10.17 -19.95 18.31
C LYS A 263 -9.95 -18.47 18.04
N VAL A 264 -10.15 -18.09 16.78
CA VAL A 264 -10.14 -16.70 16.31
C VAL A 264 -11.19 -15.83 17.04
N SER A 265 -12.34 -16.42 17.39
CA SER A 265 -13.37 -15.79 18.23
C SER A 265 -12.84 -15.33 19.58
N ASP A 266 -12.08 -16.20 20.23
CA ASP A 266 -11.65 -16.06 21.62
C ASP A 266 -10.52 -15.02 21.70
N GLU A 267 -9.65 -15.02 20.68
CA GLU A 267 -8.61 -14.02 20.51
C GLU A 267 -9.20 -12.63 20.21
N ARG A 268 -10.19 -12.52 19.31
CA ARG A 268 -10.89 -11.24 19.06
C ARG A 268 -11.57 -10.70 20.33
N ALA A 269 -12.12 -11.58 21.16
CA ALA A 269 -12.68 -11.20 22.45
C ALA A 269 -11.59 -10.72 23.43
N ALA A 270 -10.43 -11.39 23.49
CA ALA A 270 -9.29 -10.96 24.30
C ALA A 270 -8.73 -9.59 23.85
N VAL A 271 -8.56 -9.38 22.53
CA VAL A 271 -8.17 -8.08 21.95
C VAL A 271 -9.17 -6.99 22.31
N GLN A 272 -10.47 -7.25 22.20
CA GLN A 272 -11.50 -6.27 22.56
C GLN A 272 -11.49 -5.97 24.07
N ALA A 273 -11.30 -6.96 24.93
CA ALA A 273 -11.15 -6.77 26.37
C ALA A 273 -9.91 -5.92 26.69
N ARG A 274 -8.73 -6.24 26.13
CA ARG A 274 -7.48 -5.47 26.26
C ARG A 274 -7.58 -4.01 25.83
N ARG A 275 -8.48 -3.70 24.88
CA ARG A 275 -8.73 -2.34 24.39
C ARG A 275 -9.71 -1.54 25.24
N SER A 276 -10.54 -2.21 26.02
CA SER A 276 -11.43 -1.59 27.02
C SER A 276 -10.77 -1.50 28.41
N ASP A 277 -9.91 -2.45 28.76
CA ASP A 277 -9.19 -2.52 30.03
C ASP A 277 -7.71 -2.92 29.84
N PRO A 278 -6.75 -1.99 30.06
CA PRO A 278 -5.32 -2.27 30.04
C PRO A 278 -4.81 -3.24 31.14
N ALA A 279 -5.65 -3.69 32.08
CA ALA A 279 -5.35 -4.74 33.06
C ALA A 279 -5.86 -6.14 32.66
N ALA A 280 -6.69 -6.28 31.62
CA ALA A 280 -7.22 -7.57 31.16
C ALA A 280 -6.09 -8.53 30.69
N PRO A 281 -6.33 -9.87 30.65
CA PRO A 281 -5.32 -10.84 30.21
C PRO A 281 -4.76 -10.53 28.81
N LEU A 282 -3.47 -10.77 28.62
CA LEU A 282 -2.79 -10.54 27.34
C LEU A 282 -3.44 -11.35 26.22
N SER A 283 -3.57 -10.74 25.04
CA SER A 283 -4.12 -11.39 23.85
C SER A 283 -3.08 -12.29 23.18
N GLY A 284 -1.89 -11.76 22.88
CA GLY A 284 -0.87 -12.47 22.11
C GLY A 284 -0.36 -13.76 22.75
N PHE A 285 -0.11 -14.77 21.92
CA PHE A 285 0.48 -16.06 22.32
C PHE A 285 1.20 -16.74 21.14
N ASP A 286 2.15 -17.61 21.44
CA ASP A 286 2.83 -18.44 20.44
C ASP A 286 2.07 -19.76 20.19
N VAL A 287 2.15 -20.28 18.96
CA VAL A 287 1.66 -21.63 18.62
C VAL A 287 2.84 -22.47 18.11
N PRO A 288 3.18 -23.59 18.78
CA PRO A 288 4.34 -24.43 18.43
C PRO A 288 4.02 -25.36 17.25
N ALA A 289 3.65 -24.76 16.12
CA ALA A 289 3.36 -25.44 14.86
C ALA A 289 4.22 -24.84 13.74
N GLY A 290 5.07 -25.66 13.13
CA GLY A 290 5.90 -25.25 12.01
C GLY A 290 5.07 -25.07 10.74
N VAL A 291 4.96 -23.83 10.28
CA VAL A 291 4.19 -23.45 9.10
C VAL A 291 5.13 -22.90 8.03
N ARG A 292 4.98 -23.40 6.79
CA ARG A 292 5.71 -22.94 5.62
C ARG A 292 4.86 -21.92 4.86
N VAL A 293 5.42 -20.74 4.62
CA VAL A 293 4.82 -19.66 3.82
C VAL A 293 5.79 -19.28 2.70
N SER A 294 5.31 -19.23 1.47
CA SER A 294 6.11 -18.77 0.32
C SER A 294 5.28 -17.94 -0.64
N VAL A 295 5.85 -16.83 -1.11
CA VAL A 295 5.33 -15.98 -2.19
C VAL A 295 6.51 -15.69 -3.13
N SER A 296 6.37 -15.99 -4.41
CA SER A 296 7.43 -15.84 -5.40
C SER A 296 6.96 -14.95 -6.54
N LEU A 297 7.47 -13.72 -6.59
CA LEU A 297 7.13 -12.71 -7.60
C LEU A 297 8.31 -12.45 -8.54
N THR A 298 8.01 -11.92 -9.72
CA THR A 298 8.99 -11.27 -10.60
C THR A 298 9.58 -10.02 -9.92
N ALA A 299 10.66 -9.47 -10.51
CA ALA A 299 10.94 -8.05 -10.32
C ALA A 299 9.75 -7.19 -10.80
N VAL A 300 9.65 -5.96 -10.27
CA VAL A 300 8.73 -4.97 -10.85
C VAL A 300 9.17 -4.70 -12.28
N HIS A 301 8.25 -4.81 -13.22
CA HIS A 301 8.48 -4.55 -14.63
C HIS A 301 7.27 -3.86 -15.23
N ASP A 302 7.49 -3.12 -16.31
CA ASP A 302 6.46 -2.35 -16.98
C ASP A 302 5.76 -3.16 -18.08
N VAL A 303 4.43 -3.05 -18.15
CA VAL A 303 3.63 -3.49 -19.30
C VAL A 303 2.93 -2.31 -19.96
N ASP A 304 2.59 -2.48 -21.23
CA ASP A 304 1.70 -1.59 -21.95
C ASP A 304 0.23 -1.89 -21.57
N ALA A 305 -0.48 -0.86 -21.12
CA ALA A 305 -1.89 -0.92 -20.76
C ALA A 305 -2.70 0.07 -21.61
N ILE A 306 -3.96 -0.26 -21.90
CA ILE A 306 -4.75 0.33 -22.97
C ILE A 306 -6.12 0.75 -22.44
N ASN A 307 -6.37 2.06 -22.35
CA ASN A 307 -7.72 2.60 -22.24
C ASN A 307 -8.37 2.59 -23.63
N VAL A 308 -9.64 2.17 -23.71
CA VAL A 308 -10.43 2.29 -24.95
C VAL A 308 -11.30 3.53 -24.87
N VAL A 309 -11.03 4.53 -25.72
CA VAL A 309 -11.58 5.89 -25.64
C VAL A 309 -12.26 6.26 -26.96
N GLY A 310 -13.57 6.47 -26.89
CA GLY A 310 -14.40 6.94 -28.01
C GLY A 310 -15.21 8.17 -27.63
N LEU A 311 -15.40 9.09 -28.57
CA LEU A 311 -16.15 10.32 -28.43
C LEU A 311 -17.54 10.17 -29.06
N LEU A 312 -18.59 10.51 -28.29
CA LEU A 312 -19.93 10.77 -28.80
C LEU A 312 -20.07 12.28 -29.09
N ARG A 313 -20.71 12.64 -30.20
CA ARG A 313 -21.02 14.03 -30.61
C ARG A 313 -22.51 14.22 -30.80
#